data_AF-A0A954QD68-F1
#
_entry.id   AF-A0A954QD68-F1
#
_cell.length_a   1.000
_cell.length_b   1.000
_cell.length_c   1.000
_cell.angle_alpha   90.00
_cell.angle_beta   90.00
_cell.angle_gamma   90.00
#
_symmetry.space_group_name_H-M   'P 1'
#
loop_
_entity.id
_entity.type
_entity.pdbx_description
1 polymer ?
#
loop_
_entity_poly.entity_id
_entity_poly.type
_entity_poly.pdbx_seq_one_letter_code
_entity_poly.pdbx_strand_id
1 'polypeptide(L)' 'MKWAFGEAAVLLKRELPAAAALAERIEKRQNKMRALTLLSVKLGRAVYYMMKRQEVFNPSIFKQ' A
#
# COMPACT_ATOMS: atom_id res chain seq x y z
N MET A 1 8.44 -9.68 -10.67
CA MET A 1 8.08 -8.84 -9.50
C MET A 1 6.86 -7.92 -9.67
N LYS A 2 6.20 -7.82 -10.85
CA LYS A 2 4.99 -6.99 -11.01
C LYS A 2 3.71 -7.64 -10.44
N TRP A 3 3.65 -8.97 -10.46
CA TRP A 3 2.44 -9.74 -10.11
C TRP A 3 2.20 -9.84 -8.60
N ALA A 4 3.22 -10.18 -7.81
CA ALA A 4 3.06 -10.41 -6.36
C ALA A 4 2.56 -9.17 -5.58
N PHE A 5 3.08 -7.97 -5.88
CA PHE A 5 2.64 -6.75 -5.20
C PHE A 5 1.30 -6.22 -5.70
N GLY A 6 0.91 -6.56 -6.93
CA GLY A 6 -0.41 -6.22 -7.45
C GLY A 6 -1.52 -6.94 -6.69
N GLU A 7 -1.35 -8.25 -6.46
CA GLU A 7 -2.30 -9.05 -5.70
C GLU A 7 -2.28 -8.70 -4.20
N ALA A 8 -1.10 -8.49 -3.62
CA ALA A 8 -0.97 -8.01 -2.24
C ALA A 8 -1.65 -6.65 -2.02
N ALA A 9 -1.65 -5.75 -3.01
CA ALA A 9 -2.36 -4.48 -2.91
C ALA A 9 -3.89 -4.67 -2.91
N VAL A 10 -4.42 -5.65 -3.65
CA VAL A 10 -5.85 -5.99 -3.63
C VAL A 10 -6.25 -6.59 -2.29
N LEU A 11 -5.45 -7.53 -1.76
CA LEU A 11 -5.67 -8.11 -0.44
C LEU A 11 -5.57 -7.05 0.66
N LEU A 12 -4.58 -6.16 0.60
CA LEU A 12 -4.44 -5.06 1.56
C LEU A 12 -5.67 -4.13 1.55
N LYS A 13 -6.21 -3.82 0.37
CA LYS A 13 -7.43 -3.02 0.23
C LYS A 13 -8.65 -3.73 0.85
N ARG A 14 -8.71 -5.06 0.79
CA ARG A 14 -9.81 -5.87 1.34
C ARG A 14 -9.74 -6.01 2.85
N GLU A 15 -8.57 -6.36 3.38
CA GLU A 15 -8.38 -6.72 4.78
C GLU A 15 -8.18 -5.49 5.68
N LEU A 16 -7.69 -4.36 5.16
CA LEU A 16 -7.36 -3.19 5.95
C LEU A 16 -8.22 -1.96 5.55
N PRO A 17 -9.19 -1.54 6.38
CA PRO A 17 -10.08 -0.42 6.05
C PRO A 17 -9.34 0.92 5.90
N ALA A 18 -8.22 1.11 6.61
CA ALA A 18 -7.36 2.28 6.44
C ALA A 18 -6.71 2.32 5.04
N ALA A 19 -6.32 1.17 4.49
CA ALA A 19 -5.79 1.08 3.14
C ALA A 19 -6.89 1.26 2.08
N ALA A 20 -8.10 0.78 2.35
CA ALA A 20 -9.27 1.08 1.52
C ALA A 20 -9.56 2.58 1.42
N ALA A 21 -9.59 3.29 2.56
CA ALA A 21 -9.78 4.73 2.59
C ALA A 21 -8.66 5.49 1.89
N LEU A 22 -7.40 5.03 2.02
CA LEU A 22 -6.27 5.59 1.28
C LEU A 22 -6.43 5.37 -0.23
N ALA A 23 -6.80 4.16 -0.65
CA ALA A 23 -7.05 3.84 -2.05
C ALA A 23 -8.18 4.70 -2.62
N GLU A 24 -9.29 4.87 -1.92
CA GLU A 24 -10.40 5.74 -2.33
C GLU A 24 -9.97 7.21 -2.47
N ARG A 25 -9.15 7.73 -1.55
CA ARG A 25 -8.61 9.10 -1.65
C ARG A 25 -7.73 9.26 -2.90
N ILE A 26 -6.96 8.23 -3.25
CA ILE A 26 -6.12 8.22 -4.46
C ILE A 26 -7.00 8.05 -5.70
N GLU A 27 -8.02 7.20 -5.66
CA GLU A 27 -9.01 6.98 -6.73
C GLU A 27 -9.83 8.25 -7.03
N LYS A 28 -10.11 9.08 -6.02
CA LYS A 28 -10.74 10.40 -6.22
C LYS A 28 -9.85 11.37 -7.00
N ARG A 29 -8.52 11.20 -6.96
CA ARG A 29 -7.56 12.06 -7.68
C ARG A 29 -7.08 11.44 -9.00
N GLN A 30 -7.15 10.12 -9.14
CA GLN A 30 -6.58 9.37 -10.25
C GLN A 30 -7.47 8.19 -10.64
N ASN A 31 -7.38 7.71 -11.87
CA ASN A 31 -8.10 6.50 -12.30
C ASN A 31 -7.76 5.26 -11.44
N LYS A 32 -8.74 4.38 -11.24
CA LYS A 32 -8.64 3.15 -10.41
C LYS A 32 -7.40 2.31 -10.68
N MET A 33 -7.01 2.13 -11.94
CA MET A 33 -5.81 1.42 -12.34
C MET A 33 -4.52 2.06 -11.79
N ARG A 34 -4.43 3.39 -11.84
CA ARG A 34 -3.26 4.13 -11.32
C ARG A 34 -3.22 4.08 -9.80
N ALA A 35 -4.37 4.13 -9.13
CA ALA A 35 -4.45 4.01 -7.67
C ALA A 35 -3.88 2.66 -7.18
N LEU A 36 -4.27 1.55 -7.80
CA LEU A 36 -3.77 0.22 -7.43
C LEU A 36 -2.25 0.08 -7.69
N THR A 37 -1.78 0.62 -8.81
CA THR A 37 -0.35 0.64 -9.15
C THR A 37 0.45 1.44 -8.12
N LEU A 38 -0.04 2.62 -7.74
CA LEU A 38 0.61 3.46 -6.74
C LEU A 38 0.62 2.79 -5.35
N LEU A 39 -0.47 2.12 -4.98
CA LEU A 39 -0.57 1.37 -3.74
C LEU A 39 0.44 0.22 -3.70
N SER A 40 0.57 -0.53 -4.81
CA SER A 40 1.56 -1.61 -4.95
C SER A 40 2.99 -1.11 -4.78
N VAL A 41 3.32 0.04 -5.37
CA VAL A 41 4.66 0.66 -5.23
C VAL A 41 4.92 1.12 -3.79
N LYS A 42 3.93 1.75 -3.14
CA LYS A 42 4.05 2.16 -1.73
C LYS A 42 4.25 0.96 -0.82
N LEU A 43 3.50 -0.12 -1.05
CA LEU A 43 3.63 -1.37 -0.33
C LEU A 43 5.03 -1.97 -0.52
N GLY A 44 5.52 -2.06 -1.77
CA GLY A 44 6.86 -2.57 -2.06
C GLY A 44 7.96 -1.76 -1.38
N ARG A 45 7.85 -0.43 -1.36
CA ARG A 45 8.78 0.45 -0.61
C ARG A 45 8.70 0.21 0.89
N ALA A 46 7.51 0.09 1.46
CA ALA A 46 7.33 -0.18 2.88
C ALA A 46 7.98 -1.51 3.27
N VAL A 47 7.71 -2.58 2.54
CA VAL A 47 8.32 -3.91 2.77
C VAL A 47 9.84 -3.85 2.62
N TYR A 48 10.35 -3.16 1.61
CA TYR A 48 11.80 -2.99 1.43
C TYR A 48 12.44 -2.28 2.63
N TYR A 49 11.84 -1.19 3.13
CA TYR A 49 12.38 -0.48 4.29
C TYR A 49 12.24 -1.28 5.58
N MET A 50 11.14 -2.01 5.78
CA MET A 50 10.97 -2.91 6.91
C MET A 50 12.06 -3.99 6.93
N MET A 51 12.32 -4.62 5.79
CA MET A 51 13.37 -5.62 5.64
C MET A 51 14.76 -5.03 5.86
N LYS A 52 15.03 -3.85 5.27
CA LYS A 52 16.33 -3.17 5.40
C LYS A 52 16.62 -2.72 6.83
N ARG A 53 15.60 -2.29 7.57
CA ARG A 53 15.72 -1.82 8.96
C ARG A 53 15.58 -2.95 9.98
N GLN A 54 15.13 -4.13 9.56
CA GLN A 54 14.72 -5.25 10.43
C GLN A 54 13.64 -4.82 11.44
N GLU A 55 12.80 -3.86 11.07
CA GLU A 55 11.72 -3.32 11.89
C GLU A 55 10.36 -3.77 11.33
N VAL A 56 9.47 -4.17 12.24
CA VAL A 56 8.08 -4.48 11.90
C VAL A 56 7.29 -3.23 11.57
N PHE A 57 6.24 -3.37 10.76
CA PHE A 57 5.37 -2.26 10.37
C PHE A 57 4.70 -1.69 11.62
N ASN A 58 5.02 -0.44 11.96
CA ASN A 58 4.42 0.25 13.08
C ASN A 58 3.54 1.42 12.57
N PRO A 59 2.20 1.29 12.60
CA PRO A 59 1.29 2.34 12.12
C PRO A 59 1.40 3.63 12.94
N SER A 60 1.95 3.58 14.16
CA SER A 60 2.19 4.75 15.02
C SER A 60 3.19 5.74 14.41
N ILE A 61 4.14 5.24 13.63
CA ILE A 61 5.18 6.05 12.96
C ILE A 61 4.58 6.81 11.76
N PHE A 62 3.47 6.33 11.21
CA PHE A 62 2.86 6.85 9.97
C PHE A 62 1.74 7.87 10.21
N LYS A 63 1.57 8.38 11.44
CA LYS A 63 0.62 9.47 11.70
C LYS A 63 1.14 10.76 11.03
N GLN A 64 0.47 11.16 9.95
CA GLN A 64 0.55 12.49 9.36
C GLN A 64 -0.82 13.16 9.46
#